data_AF-W9WGK3-F1
#
_entry.id   AF-W9WGK3-F1
#
_cell.length_a   1.000
_cell.length_b   1.000
_cell.length_c   1.000
_cell.angle_alpha   90.00
_cell.angle_beta   90.00
_cell.angle_gamma   90.00
#
_symmetry.space_group_name_H-M   'P 1'
#
loop_
_entity.id
_entity.type
_entity.pdbx_description
1 polymer ?
#
loop_
_entity_poly.entity_id
_entity_poly.type
_entity_poly.pdbx_seq_one_letter_code
_entity_poly.pdbx_strand_id
1 'polypeptide(L)'
;MSTQTRENVVGALIFYAYIAGALALTGLICRDLMIMYNRFSGQKRKDVQVLRKDCGRAKRGTQSRVSILAALSALSFAVLSYHMLNFLIQSYQSWAPSESLSDVSFPKIWKWSVHSRLFRDFAEAIINDPHRFWWTNLALTYSLGWNVYMSIEGFRKSIPHLWAYFLLDQILPVSFTQNMFLLAVHLQDDKKYAEIRMLDPPSAAMQVLLVCAYSAVLATAPISIGSGWFIWVLLATRALLSAPFLVLRPRIARPGASFQHQDVFSSANYSLRHEARWALALISGYMAVQLAQGFLALPSSITAVLSVLHDNPAVSTLGYDLLIGTFSLSVSRLSAYQ
;
A
#
# COMPACT_ATOMS: atom_id res chain seq x y z
N MET A 1 11.82 -8.51 -44.36
CA MET A 1 11.69 -7.18 -43.73
C MET A 1 11.95 -7.34 -42.24
N SER A 2 13.15 -7.03 -41.76
CA SER A 2 13.45 -6.97 -40.33
C SER A 2 12.75 -5.75 -39.75
N THR A 3 11.64 -5.95 -39.05
CA THR A 3 11.01 -4.92 -38.24
C THR A 3 12.01 -4.49 -37.17
N GLN A 4 12.67 -3.36 -37.42
CA GLN A 4 13.59 -2.74 -36.47
C GLN A 4 12.81 -2.45 -35.19
N THR A 5 12.99 -3.33 -34.19
CA THR A 5 12.31 -3.21 -32.91
C THR A 5 12.86 -1.95 -32.26
N ARG A 6 12.02 -0.91 -32.10
CA ARG A 6 12.45 0.31 -31.41
C ARG A 6 12.92 -0.06 -30.00
N GLU A 7 14.14 0.32 -29.68
CA GLU A 7 14.70 0.20 -28.34
C GLU A 7 13.86 1.03 -27.36
N ASN A 8 13.38 0.39 -26.30
CA ASN A 8 12.62 0.99 -25.21
C ASN A 8 13.55 1.41 -24.06
N VAL A 9 14.53 2.27 -24.37
CA VAL A 9 15.53 2.74 -23.38
C VAL A 9 14.85 3.43 -22.20
N VAL A 10 13.80 4.22 -22.46
CA VAL A 10 13.04 4.92 -21.41
C VAL A 10 12.40 3.93 -20.45
N GLY A 11 11.77 2.87 -20.95
CA GLY A 11 11.19 1.82 -20.12
C GLY A 11 12.25 1.14 -19.24
N ALA A 12 13.40 0.77 -19.81
CA ALA A 12 14.50 0.18 -19.05
C ALA A 12 14.99 1.12 -17.93
N LEU A 13 15.20 2.41 -18.23
CA LEU A 13 15.63 3.40 -17.23
C LEU A 13 14.61 3.55 -16.09
N ILE A 14 13.32 3.60 -16.41
CA ILE A 14 12.26 3.63 -15.40
C ILE A 14 12.32 2.37 -14.54
N PHE A 15 12.46 1.19 -15.13
CA PHE A 15 12.55 -0.07 -14.40
C PHE A 15 13.70 -0.09 -13.37
N TYR A 16 14.92 0.30 -13.78
CA TYR A 16 16.05 0.37 -12.85
C TYR A 16 15.89 1.49 -11.81
N ALA A 17 15.30 2.62 -12.19
CA ALA A 17 14.99 3.70 -11.25
C ALA A 17 13.98 3.24 -10.18
N TYR A 18 12.99 2.42 -10.54
CA TYR A 18 12.04 1.81 -9.60
C TYR A 18 12.76 0.90 -8.59
N ILE A 19 13.68 0.05 -9.05
CA ILE A 19 14.46 -0.83 -8.16
C ILE A 19 15.32 0.01 -7.18
N ALA A 20 16.07 0.99 -7.70
CA ALA A 20 16.91 1.86 -6.88
C ALA A 20 16.07 2.67 -5.88
N GLY A 21 14.93 3.21 -6.33
CA GLY A 21 13.98 3.93 -5.48
C GLY A 21 13.40 3.06 -4.38
N ALA A 22 12.97 1.83 -4.70
CA ALA A 22 12.46 0.86 -3.72
C ALA A 22 13.49 0.59 -2.62
N LEU A 23 14.75 0.33 -3.00
CA LEU A 23 15.83 0.04 -2.06
C LEU A 23 16.14 1.26 -1.17
N ALA A 24 16.25 2.45 -1.76
CA ALA A 24 16.54 3.68 -1.03
C ALA A 24 15.43 4.04 -0.03
N LEU A 25 14.16 3.98 -0.46
CA LEU A 25 13.01 4.28 0.38
C LEU A 25 12.83 3.25 1.50
N THR A 26 13.00 1.95 1.19
CA THR A 26 12.95 0.88 2.19
C THR A 26 14.08 1.08 3.22
N GLY A 27 15.29 1.39 2.78
CA GLY A 27 16.42 1.68 3.67
C GLY A 27 16.16 2.87 4.59
N LEU A 28 15.59 3.96 4.05
CA LEU A 28 15.19 5.13 4.82
C LEU A 28 14.15 4.77 5.89
N ILE A 29 13.09 4.04 5.52
CA ILE A 29 12.03 3.63 6.44
C ILE A 29 12.56 2.66 7.50
N CYS A 30 13.38 1.67 7.12
CA CYS A 30 14.02 0.74 8.06
C CYS A 30 14.88 1.48 9.08
N ARG A 31 15.66 2.49 8.65
CA ARG A 31 16.45 3.33 9.55
C ARG A 31 15.56 4.04 10.58
N ASP A 32 14.46 4.64 10.13
CA ASP A 32 13.52 5.34 11.00
C ASP A 32 12.84 4.38 12.00
N LEU A 33 12.40 3.21 11.52
CA LEU A 33 11.84 2.15 12.35
C LEU A 33 12.84 1.65 13.40
N MET A 34 14.11 1.50 13.04
CA MET A 34 15.16 1.10 13.97
C MET A 34 15.39 2.16 15.05
N ILE A 35 15.40 3.45 14.68
CA ILE A 35 15.49 4.57 15.64
C ILE A 35 14.28 4.55 16.59
N MET A 36 13.07 4.40 16.06
CA MET A 36 11.85 4.32 16.87
C MET A 36 11.86 3.10 17.80
N TYR A 37 12.30 1.94 17.31
CA TYR A 37 12.44 0.72 18.11
C TYR A 37 13.45 0.87 19.26
N ASN A 38 14.61 1.50 19.00
CA ASN A 38 15.62 1.75 20.02
C ASN A 38 15.10 2.69 21.12
N ARG A 39 14.32 3.72 20.74
CA ARG A 39 13.65 4.61 21.71
C ARG A 39 12.59 3.86 22.52
N PHE A 40 11.73 3.11 21.85
CA PHE A 40 10.67 2.31 22.45
C PHE A 40 11.23 1.28 23.46
N SER A 41 12.28 0.54 23.07
CA SER A 41 12.93 -0.44 23.93
C SER A 41 13.69 0.20 25.10
N GLY A 42 14.33 1.36 24.90
CA GLY A 42 14.99 2.12 25.95
C GLY A 42 14.03 2.65 27.01
N GLN A 43 12.88 3.18 26.59
CA GLN A 43 11.82 3.66 27.49
C GLN A 43 11.20 2.51 28.31
N LYS A 44 11.00 1.34 27.68
CA LYS A 44 10.54 0.12 28.36
C LYS A 44 11.45 -0.27 29.52
N ARG A 45 12.79 -0.15 29.38
CA ARG A 45 13.72 -0.48 30.47
C ARG A 45 13.52 0.43 31.70
N LYS A 46 13.28 1.73 31.47
CA LYS A 46 13.06 2.71 32.55
C LYS A 46 11.73 2.45 33.27
N ASP A 47 10.64 2.25 32.52
CA ASP A 47 9.30 2.03 33.09
C ASP A 47 9.18 0.68 33.84
N VAL A 48 9.95 -0.34 33.45
CA VAL A 48 9.96 -1.64 34.15
C VAL A 48 10.65 -1.55 35.52
N GLN A 49 11.63 -0.66 35.68
CA GLN A 49 12.25 -0.44 36.99
C GLN A 49 11.30 0.27 37.98
N VAL A 50 10.41 1.13 37.49
CA VAL A 50 9.51 1.94 38.34
C VAL A 50 8.21 1.21 38.72
N LEU A 51 7.68 0.30 37.89
CA LEU A 51 6.34 -0.31 38.05
C LEU A 51 6.36 -1.82 38.32
N ARG A 52 7.21 -2.28 39.24
CA ARG A 52 7.56 -3.70 39.45
C ARG A 52 6.47 -4.61 40.08
N LYS A 53 5.17 -4.27 40.12
CA LYS A 53 4.16 -5.23 40.63
C LYS A 53 2.97 -5.60 39.73
N ASP A 54 2.28 -4.70 39.04
CA ASP A 54 0.98 -5.10 38.43
C ASP A 54 0.82 -4.98 36.89
N CYS A 55 1.76 -4.37 36.15
CA CYS A 55 1.59 -4.14 34.69
C CYS A 55 2.25 -5.18 33.74
N GLY A 56 2.62 -6.37 34.23
CA GLY A 56 3.37 -7.36 33.42
C GLY A 56 2.62 -7.88 32.18
N ARG A 57 1.28 -7.93 32.22
CA ARG A 57 0.46 -8.58 31.17
C ARG A 57 0.30 -7.73 29.91
N ALA A 58 0.01 -6.44 30.04
CA ALA A 58 -0.12 -5.51 28.90
C ALA A 58 1.19 -5.35 28.12
N LYS A 59 2.34 -5.43 28.80
CA LYS A 59 3.67 -5.21 28.21
C LYS A 59 4.17 -6.35 27.30
N ARG A 60 3.66 -7.58 27.46
CA ARG A 60 4.02 -8.73 26.60
C ARG A 60 3.30 -8.66 25.24
N GLY A 61 2.09 -8.08 25.20
CA GLY A 61 1.30 -7.94 23.98
C GLY A 61 2.00 -7.10 22.91
N THR A 62 2.49 -5.90 23.24
CA THR A 62 3.07 -4.98 22.26
C THR A 62 4.33 -5.53 21.56
N GLN A 63 5.19 -6.24 22.29
CA GLN A 63 6.40 -6.82 21.68
C GLN A 63 6.07 -7.97 20.72
N SER A 64 5.06 -8.78 21.05
CA SER A 64 4.56 -9.80 20.14
C SER A 64 4.01 -9.16 18.86
N ARG A 65 3.25 -8.07 18.97
CA ARG A 65 2.70 -7.33 17.81
C ARG A 65 3.79 -6.80 16.88
N VAL A 66 4.81 -6.14 17.44
CA VAL A 66 5.96 -5.63 16.69
C VAL A 66 6.65 -6.76 15.92
N SER A 67 6.84 -7.92 16.57
CA SER A 67 7.45 -9.09 15.92
C SER A 67 6.57 -9.68 14.81
N ILE A 68 5.26 -9.78 15.03
CA ILE A 68 4.32 -10.33 14.04
C ILE A 68 4.23 -9.41 12.82
N LEU A 69 4.13 -8.09 13.02
CA LEU A 69 4.09 -7.11 11.92
C LEU A 69 5.40 -7.09 11.13
N ALA A 70 6.55 -7.20 11.81
CA ALA A 70 7.84 -7.34 11.12
C ALA A 70 7.94 -8.63 10.31
N ALA A 71 7.47 -9.75 10.86
CA ALA A 71 7.41 -11.03 10.15
C ALA A 71 6.46 -10.97 8.94
N LEU A 72 5.29 -10.35 9.09
CA LEU A 72 4.33 -10.14 8.01
C LEU A 72 4.89 -9.22 6.91
N SER A 73 5.61 -8.15 7.29
CA SER A 73 6.32 -7.30 6.33
C SER A 73 7.35 -8.10 5.53
N ALA A 74 8.20 -8.89 6.21
CA ALA A 74 9.18 -9.74 5.54
C ALA A 74 8.52 -10.79 4.62
N LEU A 75 7.41 -11.39 5.07
CA LEU A 75 6.63 -12.35 4.28
C LEU A 75 6.01 -11.68 3.04
N SER A 76 5.37 -10.53 3.18
CA SER A 76 4.83 -9.73 2.07
C SER A 76 5.91 -9.45 1.02
N PHE A 77 7.09 -9.00 1.46
CA PHE A 77 8.21 -8.72 0.57
C PHE A 77 8.72 -9.97 -0.14
N ALA A 78 8.84 -11.09 0.58
CA ALA A 78 9.32 -12.36 0.01
C ALA A 78 8.35 -12.93 -1.03
N VAL A 79 7.05 -12.96 -0.71
CA VAL A 79 5.99 -13.44 -1.63
C VAL A 79 5.96 -12.59 -2.90
N LEU A 80 6.02 -11.26 -2.77
CA LEU A 80 6.13 -10.39 -3.94
C LEU A 80 7.37 -10.72 -4.76
N SER A 81 8.53 -10.71 -4.11
CA SER A 81 9.82 -10.85 -4.79
C SER A 81 9.85 -12.15 -5.58
N TYR A 82 9.27 -13.21 -5.04
CA TYR A 82 9.08 -14.48 -5.74
C TYR A 82 8.23 -14.34 -7.01
N HIS A 83 7.03 -13.77 -6.93
CA HIS A 83 6.14 -13.67 -8.10
C HIS A 83 6.66 -12.69 -9.15
N MET A 84 7.21 -11.54 -8.73
CA MET A 84 7.83 -10.58 -9.65
C MET A 84 9.06 -11.17 -10.32
N LEU A 85 9.94 -11.85 -9.58
CA LEU A 85 11.09 -12.53 -10.17
C LEU A 85 10.66 -13.60 -11.17
N ASN A 86 9.63 -14.39 -10.85
CA ASN A 86 9.08 -15.38 -11.77
C ASN A 86 8.55 -14.72 -13.06
N PHE A 87 7.86 -13.59 -12.96
CA PHE A 87 7.43 -12.81 -14.12
C PHE A 87 8.62 -12.29 -14.95
N LEU A 88 9.68 -11.78 -14.30
CA LEU A 88 10.89 -11.32 -15.00
C LEU A 88 11.61 -12.48 -15.72
N ILE A 89 11.68 -13.66 -15.08
CA ILE A 89 12.26 -14.88 -15.67
C ILE A 89 11.47 -15.29 -16.90
N GLN A 90 10.13 -15.35 -16.81
CA GLN A 90 9.27 -15.70 -17.95
C GLN A 90 9.42 -14.70 -19.09
N SER A 91 9.51 -13.40 -18.79
CA SER A 91 9.75 -12.36 -19.78
C SER A 91 11.14 -12.44 -20.42
N TYR A 92 12.16 -12.87 -19.68
CA TYR A 92 13.51 -13.09 -20.22
C TYR A 92 13.54 -14.31 -21.15
N GLN A 93 12.94 -15.43 -20.73
CA GLN A 93 12.90 -16.67 -21.51
C GLN A 93 12.10 -16.51 -22.82
N SER A 94 11.03 -15.71 -22.81
CA SER A 94 10.27 -15.43 -24.03
C SER A 94 11.05 -14.56 -25.02
N TRP A 95 11.91 -13.67 -24.52
CA TRP A 95 12.81 -12.85 -25.35
C TRP A 95 13.99 -13.67 -25.91
N ALA A 96 14.51 -14.64 -25.15
CA ALA A 96 15.62 -15.49 -25.58
C ALA A 96 15.34 -16.99 -25.38
N PRO A 97 14.51 -17.62 -26.24
CA PRO A 97 14.09 -19.02 -26.07
C PRO A 97 15.22 -20.04 -26.18
N SER A 98 16.30 -19.71 -26.88
CA SER A 98 17.46 -20.58 -27.10
C SER A 98 18.55 -20.44 -26.04
N GLU A 99 18.43 -19.48 -25.12
CA GLU A 99 19.46 -19.18 -24.13
C GLU A 99 19.16 -19.88 -22.79
N SER A 100 20.18 -20.49 -22.21
CA SER A 100 20.08 -21.06 -20.86
C SER A 100 20.10 -19.95 -19.80
N LEU A 101 19.32 -20.12 -18.72
CA LEU A 101 19.38 -19.24 -17.54
C LEU A 101 20.76 -19.27 -16.84
N SER A 102 21.57 -20.28 -17.09
CA SER A 102 22.93 -20.38 -16.54
C SER A 102 23.92 -19.42 -17.19
N ASP A 103 23.61 -18.86 -18.36
CA ASP A 103 24.48 -17.94 -19.12
C ASP A 103 23.92 -16.50 -19.15
N VAL A 104 23.26 -16.09 -18.05
CA VAL A 104 22.73 -14.74 -17.89
C VAL A 104 23.86 -13.81 -17.46
N SER A 105 24.15 -12.81 -18.30
CA SER A 105 25.12 -11.75 -18.01
C SER A 105 24.46 -10.38 -17.99
N PHE A 106 25.06 -9.41 -17.29
CA PHE A 106 24.51 -8.05 -17.21
C PHE A 106 24.26 -7.41 -18.60
N PRO A 107 25.14 -7.54 -19.61
CA PRO A 107 24.85 -7.06 -20.96
C PRO A 107 23.60 -7.69 -21.59
N LYS A 108 23.36 -8.98 -21.34
CA LYS A 108 22.13 -9.66 -21.81
C LYS A 108 20.90 -9.14 -21.07
N ILE A 109 20.97 -8.95 -19.76
CA ILE A 109 19.87 -8.36 -18.96
C ILE A 109 19.55 -6.94 -19.45
N TRP A 110 20.57 -6.12 -19.70
CA TRP A 110 20.37 -4.76 -20.25
C TRP A 110 19.74 -4.80 -21.64
N LYS A 111 20.24 -5.67 -22.54
CA LYS A 111 19.67 -5.82 -23.88
C LYS A 111 18.21 -6.26 -23.80
N TRP A 112 17.89 -7.23 -22.94
CA TRP A 112 16.52 -7.68 -22.67
C TRP A 112 15.63 -6.55 -22.14
N SER A 113 16.09 -5.79 -21.14
CA SER A 113 15.28 -4.72 -20.54
C SER A 113 14.96 -3.59 -21.54
N VAL A 114 15.88 -3.28 -22.45
CA VAL A 114 15.67 -2.30 -23.52
C VAL A 114 14.80 -2.83 -24.67
N HIS A 115 14.81 -4.14 -24.96
CA HIS A 115 14.00 -4.71 -26.05
C HIS A 115 12.63 -5.23 -25.61
N SER A 116 12.44 -5.45 -24.31
CA SER A 116 11.18 -5.94 -23.75
C SER A 116 10.14 -4.82 -23.58
N ARG A 117 8.87 -5.22 -23.54
CA ARG A 117 7.74 -4.34 -23.26
C ARG A 117 7.23 -4.54 -21.84
N LEU A 118 8.15 -4.76 -20.90
CA LEU A 118 7.89 -5.26 -19.54
C LEU A 118 6.66 -4.63 -18.86
N PHE A 119 6.60 -3.29 -18.79
CA PHE A 119 5.49 -2.57 -18.16
C PHE A 119 4.17 -2.72 -18.90
N ARG A 120 4.21 -2.75 -20.24
CA ARG A 120 3.03 -2.92 -21.08
C ARG A 120 2.52 -4.34 -20.97
N ASP A 121 3.39 -5.34 -21.05
CA ASP A 121 3.02 -6.76 -20.95
C ASP A 121 2.44 -7.06 -19.56
N PHE A 122 3.03 -6.49 -18.50
CA PHE A 122 2.49 -6.58 -17.14
C PHE A 122 1.10 -5.94 -17.03
N ALA A 123 0.94 -4.74 -17.57
CA ALA A 123 -0.33 -4.03 -17.53
C ALA A 123 -1.43 -4.72 -18.36
N GLU A 124 -1.10 -5.18 -19.57
CA GLU A 124 -2.02 -5.96 -20.41
C GLU A 124 -2.41 -7.27 -19.70
N ALA A 125 -1.46 -7.94 -19.04
CA ALA A 125 -1.74 -9.17 -18.30
C ALA A 125 -2.79 -8.98 -17.19
N ILE A 126 -2.82 -7.83 -16.51
CA ILE A 126 -3.71 -7.59 -15.37
C ILE A 126 -5.05 -6.91 -15.76
N ILE A 127 -5.17 -6.33 -16.95
CA ILE A 127 -6.38 -5.59 -17.38
C ILE A 127 -7.12 -6.29 -18.54
N ASN A 128 -6.45 -7.06 -19.40
CA ASN A 128 -7.08 -7.64 -20.61
C ASN A 128 -8.16 -8.69 -20.32
N ASP A 129 -8.17 -9.27 -19.12
CA ASP A 129 -9.16 -10.27 -18.72
C ASP A 129 -10.06 -9.69 -17.60
N PRO A 130 -11.39 -9.79 -17.71
CA PRO A 130 -12.31 -9.22 -16.72
C PRO A 130 -12.09 -9.73 -15.28
N HIS A 131 -11.71 -10.99 -15.09
CA HIS A 131 -11.46 -11.57 -13.77
C HIS A 131 -10.12 -11.11 -13.20
N ARG A 132 -9.10 -10.96 -14.06
CA ARG A 132 -7.80 -10.35 -13.68
C ARG A 132 -7.98 -8.88 -13.32
N PHE A 133 -8.79 -8.17 -14.09
CA PHE A 133 -9.09 -6.76 -13.83
C PHE A 133 -9.86 -6.60 -12.52
N TRP A 134 -10.76 -7.52 -12.19
CA TRP A 134 -11.46 -7.50 -10.90
C TRP A 134 -10.50 -7.51 -9.70
N TRP A 135 -9.51 -8.42 -9.70
CA TRP A 135 -8.47 -8.45 -8.66
C TRP A 135 -7.63 -7.17 -8.64
N THR A 136 -7.26 -6.68 -9.83
CA THR A 136 -6.48 -5.44 -9.97
C THR A 136 -7.24 -4.24 -9.41
N ASN A 137 -8.52 -4.11 -9.75
CA ASN A 137 -9.39 -3.07 -9.26
C ASN A 137 -9.57 -3.13 -7.75
N LEU A 138 -9.72 -4.34 -7.19
CA LEU A 138 -9.83 -4.56 -5.75
C LEU A 138 -8.54 -4.15 -5.03
N ALA A 139 -7.36 -4.56 -5.52
CA ALA A 139 -6.07 -4.18 -4.98
C ALA A 139 -5.81 -2.66 -5.07
N LEU A 140 -6.16 -2.04 -6.18
CA LEU A 140 -6.03 -0.59 -6.40
C LEU A 140 -6.98 0.23 -5.53
N THR A 141 -8.20 -0.25 -5.30
CA THR A 141 -9.16 0.38 -4.39
C THR A 141 -8.71 0.25 -2.94
N TYR A 142 -8.20 -0.94 -2.57
CA TYR A 142 -7.57 -1.18 -1.28
C TYR A 142 -6.40 -0.21 -1.02
N SER A 143 -5.53 -0.03 -2.02
CA SER A 143 -4.40 0.90 -1.97
C SER A 143 -4.85 2.33 -1.70
N LEU A 144 -5.91 2.81 -2.39
CA LEU A 144 -6.45 4.15 -2.13
C LEU A 144 -6.92 4.27 -0.68
N GLY A 145 -7.69 3.29 -0.20
CA GLY A 145 -8.20 3.29 1.17
C GLY A 145 -7.07 3.27 2.21
N TRP A 146 -6.04 2.48 1.94
CA TRP A 146 -4.83 2.45 2.75
C TRP A 146 -4.11 3.80 2.77
N ASN A 147 -3.94 4.46 1.62
CA ASN A 147 -3.28 5.77 1.51
C ASN A 147 -4.06 6.88 2.22
N VAL A 148 -5.39 6.83 2.22
CA VAL A 148 -6.23 7.72 3.02
C VAL A 148 -5.97 7.50 4.51
N TYR A 149 -6.05 6.26 4.98
CA TYR A 149 -5.77 5.91 6.38
C TYR A 149 -4.36 6.35 6.81
N MET A 150 -3.35 6.01 6.00
CA MET A 150 -1.95 6.35 6.24
C MET A 150 -1.70 7.85 6.31
N SER A 151 -2.40 8.65 5.50
CA SER A 151 -2.32 10.12 5.56
C SER A 151 -2.74 10.61 6.95
N ILE A 152 -3.94 10.22 7.37
CA ILE A 152 -4.55 10.70 8.61
C ILE A 152 -3.77 10.24 9.82
N GLU A 153 -3.50 8.94 9.91
CA GLU A 153 -2.77 8.35 11.03
C GLU A 153 -1.30 8.81 11.05
N GLY A 154 -0.70 8.95 9.88
CA GLY A 154 0.67 9.41 9.73
C GLY A 154 0.86 10.83 10.28
N PHE A 155 -0.07 11.74 9.94
CA PHE A 155 -0.08 13.09 10.50
C PHE A 155 -0.44 13.09 11.99
N ARG A 156 -1.46 12.33 12.40
CA ARG A 156 -1.90 12.24 13.80
C ARG A 156 -0.80 11.75 14.73
N LYS A 157 -0.02 10.77 14.29
CA LYS A 157 1.09 10.17 15.04
C LYS A 157 2.43 10.84 14.76
N SER A 158 2.48 11.84 13.87
CA SER A 158 3.71 12.52 13.43
C SER A 158 4.79 11.52 13.00
N ILE A 159 4.43 10.57 12.13
CA ILE A 159 5.35 9.56 11.62
C ILE A 159 6.45 10.24 10.80
N PRO A 160 7.74 9.98 11.10
CA PRO A 160 8.85 10.59 10.38
C PRO A 160 8.83 10.15 8.91
N HIS A 161 9.23 11.07 8.02
CA HIS A 161 9.28 10.85 6.57
C HIS A 161 8.03 10.16 6.00
N LEU A 162 6.83 10.56 6.44
CA LEU A 162 5.56 9.98 5.96
C LEU A 162 5.47 9.89 4.43
N TRP A 163 6.01 10.89 3.72
CA TRP A 163 6.11 10.91 2.26
C TRP A 163 6.81 9.67 1.68
N ALA A 164 7.80 9.11 2.38
CA ALA A 164 8.55 7.94 1.93
C ALA A 164 7.65 6.70 1.89
N TYR A 165 6.70 6.57 2.82
CA TYR A 165 5.72 5.49 2.80
C TYR A 165 4.77 5.63 1.60
N PHE A 166 4.30 6.84 1.28
CA PHE A 166 3.49 7.07 0.09
C PHE A 166 4.24 6.73 -1.20
N LEU A 167 5.50 7.14 -1.32
CA LEU A 167 6.31 6.78 -2.50
C LEU A 167 6.60 5.29 -2.55
N LEU A 168 6.85 4.64 -1.40
CA LEU A 168 7.07 3.21 -1.33
C LEU A 168 5.82 2.44 -1.76
N ASP A 169 4.62 2.87 -1.36
CA ASP A 169 3.33 2.32 -1.80
C ASP A 169 3.11 2.41 -3.31
N GLN A 170 3.73 3.38 -3.98
CA GLN A 170 3.65 3.49 -5.45
C GLN A 170 4.58 2.52 -6.19
N ILE A 171 5.58 1.96 -5.52
CA ILE A 171 6.65 1.16 -6.13
C ILE A 171 6.57 -0.30 -5.70
N LEU A 172 6.31 -0.54 -4.41
CA LEU A 172 6.26 -1.84 -3.76
C LEU A 172 4.80 -2.22 -3.39
N PRO A 173 4.57 -3.46 -2.94
CA PRO A 173 3.24 -3.94 -2.62
C PRO A 173 2.68 -3.19 -1.42
N VAL A 174 1.37 -3.03 -1.44
CA VAL A 174 0.67 -2.24 -0.43
C VAL A 174 0.78 -2.92 0.92
N SER A 175 0.70 -4.26 1.01
CA SER A 175 0.83 -4.96 2.29
C SER A 175 2.21 -4.81 2.91
N PHE A 176 3.27 -4.71 2.11
CA PHE A 176 4.63 -4.48 2.60
C PHE A 176 4.73 -3.11 3.27
N THR A 177 4.39 -2.06 2.52
CA THR A 177 4.40 -0.68 3.01
C THR A 177 3.47 -0.51 4.20
N GLN A 178 2.29 -1.12 4.13
CA GLN A 178 1.31 -1.15 5.22
C GLN A 178 1.90 -1.72 6.50
N ASN A 179 2.54 -2.89 6.44
CA ASN A 179 3.09 -3.52 7.63
C ASN A 179 4.22 -2.70 8.24
N MET A 180 5.07 -2.08 7.42
CA MET A 180 6.08 -1.12 7.89
C MET A 180 5.46 0.12 8.54
N PHE A 181 4.36 0.64 7.99
CA PHE A 181 3.67 1.79 8.54
C PHE A 181 2.95 1.46 9.86
N LEU A 182 2.24 0.32 9.91
CA LEU A 182 1.64 -0.17 11.16
C LEU A 182 2.70 -0.38 12.23
N LEU A 183 3.87 -0.89 11.86
CA LEU A 183 5.00 -1.01 12.76
C LEU A 183 5.42 0.36 13.31
N ALA A 184 5.55 1.38 12.45
CA ALA A 184 5.84 2.75 12.88
C ALA A 184 4.79 3.30 13.84
N VAL A 185 3.49 3.11 13.54
CA VAL A 185 2.38 3.52 14.41
C VAL A 185 2.46 2.87 15.78
N HIS A 186 2.86 1.60 15.88
CA HIS A 186 3.00 0.87 17.15
C HIS A 186 4.26 1.24 17.93
N LEU A 187 5.34 1.64 17.25
CA LEU A 187 6.59 2.05 17.89
C LEU A 187 6.54 3.50 18.38
N GLN A 188 5.63 4.32 17.85
CA GLN A 188 5.48 5.71 18.24
C GLN A 188 4.82 5.83 19.64
N ASP A 189 5.45 6.60 20.54
CA ASP A 189 4.94 6.81 21.91
C ASP A 189 3.71 7.73 21.93
N ASP A 190 2.58 7.21 22.39
CA ASP A 190 1.31 7.93 22.50
C ASP A 190 1.35 9.14 23.46
N LYS A 191 2.23 9.11 24.47
CA LYS A 191 2.21 10.11 25.56
C LYS A 191 2.61 11.50 25.10
N LYS A 192 3.59 11.60 24.20
CA LYS A 192 4.14 12.90 23.75
C LYS A 192 3.21 13.63 22.78
N TYR A 193 2.34 12.90 22.09
CA TYR A 193 1.49 13.45 21.03
C TYR A 193 0.02 13.53 21.43
N ALA A 194 -0.36 13.08 22.63
CA ALA A 194 -1.67 13.32 23.20
C ALA A 194 -2.03 14.82 23.25
N GLU A 195 -1.01 15.68 23.39
CA GLU A 195 -1.14 17.13 23.43
C GLU A 195 -1.34 17.77 22.03
N ILE A 196 -0.96 17.07 20.96
CA ILE A 196 -1.10 17.53 19.56
C ILE A 196 -2.46 17.08 18.93
N ARG A 197 -3.33 16.43 19.71
CA ARG A 197 -4.52 15.68 19.23
C ARG A 197 -5.69 16.49 18.66
N MET A 198 -5.59 17.80 18.47
CA MET A 198 -6.66 18.58 17.82
C MET A 198 -6.35 18.82 16.34
N LEU A 199 -6.25 17.74 15.57
CA LEU A 199 -6.23 17.81 14.11
C LEU A 199 -7.68 17.67 13.64
N ASP A 200 -8.18 18.72 12.96
CA ASP A 200 -9.50 18.64 12.35
C ASP A 200 -9.48 17.56 11.25
N PRO A 201 -10.45 16.63 11.24
CA PRO A 201 -10.49 15.61 10.22
C PRO A 201 -10.63 16.27 8.83
N PRO A 202 -10.03 15.69 7.78
CA PRO A 202 -10.16 16.24 6.44
C PRO A 202 -11.63 16.28 6.01
N SER A 203 -12.02 17.33 5.28
CA SER A 203 -13.40 17.52 4.80
C SER A 203 -13.93 16.27 4.09
N ALA A 204 -15.08 15.76 4.54
CA ALA A 204 -15.73 14.60 3.92
C ALA A 204 -15.99 14.82 2.42
N ALA A 205 -16.31 16.05 2.01
CA ALA A 205 -16.49 16.40 0.60
C ALA A 205 -15.20 16.19 -0.22
N MET A 206 -14.03 16.53 0.32
CA MET A 206 -12.75 16.32 -0.36
C MET A 206 -12.41 14.83 -0.49
N GLN A 207 -12.74 14.03 0.53
CA GLN A 207 -12.55 12.59 0.47
C GLN A 207 -13.46 11.94 -0.58
N VAL A 208 -14.74 12.31 -0.60
CA VAL A 208 -15.70 11.83 -1.61
C VAL A 208 -15.25 12.23 -3.00
N LEU A 209 -14.85 13.50 -3.20
CA LEU A 209 -14.35 13.98 -4.49
C LEU A 209 -13.12 13.19 -4.94
N LEU A 210 -12.17 12.92 -4.04
CA LEU A 210 -10.99 12.12 -4.34
C LEU A 210 -11.35 10.68 -4.76
N VAL A 211 -12.24 10.03 -4.00
CA VAL A 211 -12.72 8.67 -4.34
C VAL A 211 -13.42 8.68 -5.69
N CYS A 212 -14.33 9.62 -5.95
CA CYS A 212 -15.02 9.74 -7.23
C CYS A 212 -14.05 9.97 -8.40
N ALA A 213 -13.08 10.89 -8.24
CA ALA A 213 -12.07 11.16 -9.26
C ALA A 213 -11.21 9.92 -9.54
N TYR A 214 -10.79 9.21 -8.49
CA TYR A 214 -10.02 7.97 -8.62
C TYR A 214 -10.81 6.88 -9.34
N SER A 215 -12.05 6.63 -8.92
CA SER A 215 -12.94 5.64 -9.53
C SER A 215 -13.22 5.94 -11.00
N ALA A 216 -13.40 7.22 -11.35
CA ALA A 216 -13.60 7.65 -12.73
C ALA A 216 -12.37 7.32 -13.60
N VAL A 217 -11.16 7.64 -13.14
CA VAL A 217 -9.93 7.30 -13.86
C VAL A 217 -9.78 5.78 -13.99
N LEU A 218 -10.01 5.04 -12.91
CA LEU A 218 -9.87 3.58 -12.92
C LEU A 218 -10.88 2.88 -13.84
N ALA A 219 -12.10 3.42 -13.97
CA ALA A 219 -13.10 2.92 -14.92
C ALA A 219 -12.67 3.08 -16.39
N THR A 220 -11.77 4.00 -16.71
CA THR A 220 -11.24 4.18 -18.08
C THR A 220 -10.12 3.19 -18.44
N ALA A 221 -9.53 2.50 -17.45
CA ALA A 221 -8.39 1.61 -17.69
C ALA A 221 -8.66 0.53 -18.74
N PRO A 222 -9.75 -0.27 -18.67
CA PRO A 222 -10.04 -1.32 -19.66
C PRO A 222 -10.21 -0.79 -21.08
N ILE A 223 -10.85 0.38 -21.23
CA ILE A 223 -11.13 1.01 -22.53
C ILE A 223 -9.85 1.58 -23.14
N SER A 224 -8.89 1.98 -22.30
CA SER A 224 -7.64 2.58 -22.75
C SER A 224 -6.59 1.55 -23.19
N ILE A 225 -6.78 0.26 -22.94
CA ILE A 225 -5.85 -0.81 -23.34
C ILE A 225 -5.58 -0.76 -24.85
N GLY A 226 -4.32 -0.94 -25.25
CA GLY A 226 -3.92 -0.96 -26.65
C GLY A 226 -3.86 0.43 -27.31
N SER A 227 -4.41 1.46 -26.67
CA SER A 227 -4.30 2.84 -27.10
C SER A 227 -3.04 3.51 -26.55
N GLY A 228 -2.60 4.60 -27.19
CA GLY A 228 -1.54 5.48 -26.65
C GLY A 228 -1.93 6.20 -25.36
N TRP A 229 -3.21 6.19 -24.99
CA TRP A 229 -3.72 6.83 -23.77
C TRP A 229 -3.50 6.01 -22.50
N PHE A 230 -3.24 4.71 -22.63
CA PHE A 230 -3.09 3.80 -21.50
C PHE A 230 -2.06 4.29 -20.47
N ILE A 231 -0.92 4.79 -20.94
CA ILE A 231 0.15 5.29 -20.06
C ILE A 231 -0.30 6.50 -19.23
N TRP A 232 -1.12 7.37 -19.81
CA TRP A 232 -1.64 8.55 -19.11
C TRP A 232 -2.67 8.17 -18.05
N VAL A 233 -3.52 7.17 -18.34
CA VAL A 233 -4.44 6.60 -17.34
C VAL A 233 -3.66 6.01 -16.18
N LEU A 234 -2.62 5.20 -16.45
CA LEU A 234 -1.75 4.62 -15.42
C LEU A 234 -1.10 5.71 -14.55
N LEU A 235 -0.52 6.74 -15.17
CA LEU A 235 0.11 7.86 -14.45
C LEU A 235 -0.91 8.63 -13.60
N ALA A 236 -2.11 8.89 -14.14
CA ALA A 236 -3.19 9.54 -13.40
C ALA A 236 -3.64 8.70 -12.19
N THR A 237 -3.79 7.38 -12.35
CA THR A 237 -4.10 6.46 -11.24
C THR A 237 -3.05 6.56 -10.14
N ARG A 238 -1.76 6.52 -10.48
CA ARG A 238 -0.64 6.63 -9.52
C ARG A 238 -0.59 8.00 -8.83
N ALA A 239 -0.81 9.07 -9.58
CA ALA A 239 -0.86 10.43 -9.03
C ALA A 239 -2.02 10.57 -8.02
N LEU A 240 -3.21 10.04 -8.35
CA LEU A 240 -4.38 10.06 -7.47
C LEU A 240 -4.21 9.16 -6.24
N LEU A 241 -3.49 8.04 -6.33
CA LEU A 241 -3.14 7.23 -5.15
C LEU A 241 -2.26 8.00 -4.15
N SER A 242 -1.45 8.95 -4.62
CA SER A 242 -0.61 9.81 -3.77
C SER A 242 -1.33 11.07 -3.28
N ALA A 243 -2.49 11.41 -3.86
CA ALA A 243 -3.26 12.60 -3.51
C ALA A 243 -3.72 12.66 -2.03
N PRO A 244 -4.04 11.56 -1.31
CA PRO A 244 -4.35 11.62 0.10
C PRO A 244 -3.28 12.33 0.95
N PHE A 245 -2.00 12.18 0.61
CA PHE A 245 -0.90 12.84 1.32
C PHE A 245 -0.93 14.36 1.15
N LEU A 246 -1.30 14.84 -0.04
CA LEU A 246 -1.29 16.25 -0.40
C LEU A 246 -2.58 16.98 0.00
N VAL A 247 -3.73 16.35 -0.27
CA VAL A 247 -5.06 16.98 -0.18
C VAL A 247 -5.68 16.79 1.20
N LEU A 248 -5.45 15.65 1.85
CA LEU A 248 -6.09 15.32 3.13
C LEU A 248 -5.21 15.69 4.35
N ARG A 249 -4.26 16.61 4.16
CA ARG A 249 -3.42 17.10 5.25
C ARG A 249 -4.33 17.73 6.33
N PRO A 250 -4.36 17.20 7.55
CA PRO A 250 -5.25 17.74 8.57
C PRO A 250 -4.81 19.16 8.93
N ARG A 251 -5.79 20.02 9.22
CA ARG A 251 -5.52 21.41 9.60
C ARG A 251 -5.16 21.45 11.08
N ILE A 252 -4.12 22.23 11.41
CA ILE A 252 -3.75 22.50 12.79
C ILE A 252 -4.86 23.40 13.37
N ALA A 253 -5.59 22.92 14.36
CA ALA A 253 -6.59 23.73 15.05
C ALA A 253 -5.91 24.96 15.66
N ARG A 254 -6.48 26.15 15.45
CA ARG A 254 -5.91 27.40 15.98
C ARG A 254 -5.97 27.37 17.51
N PRO A 255 -4.87 27.65 18.24
CA PRO A 255 -4.78 27.56 19.70
C PRO A 255 -5.68 28.52 20.50
N GLY A 256 -6.63 29.24 19.88
CA GLY A 256 -7.44 30.29 20.50
C GLY A 256 -8.93 29.97 20.67
N ALA A 257 -9.42 28.83 20.15
CA ALA A 257 -10.77 28.39 20.44
C ALA A 257 -10.76 27.74 21.83
N SER A 258 -11.22 28.48 22.84
CA SER A 258 -11.37 28.02 24.22
C SER A 258 -12.30 26.82 24.28
N PHE A 259 -11.75 25.61 24.11
CA PHE A 259 -12.47 24.37 24.35
C PHE A 259 -12.54 24.18 25.86
N GLN A 260 -13.72 24.49 26.38
CA GLN A 260 -14.13 24.18 27.72
C GLN A 260 -13.87 22.69 27.98
N HIS A 261 -13.24 22.41 29.12
CA HIS A 261 -12.60 21.16 29.53
C HIS A 261 -13.56 19.96 29.74
N GLN A 262 -14.59 19.84 28.92
CA GLN A 262 -15.69 18.91 29.12
C GLN A 262 -15.49 17.64 28.27
N ASP A 263 -15.27 16.54 28.99
CA ASP A 263 -15.40 15.14 28.59
C ASP A 263 -14.19 14.43 27.97
N VAL A 264 -13.10 14.36 28.75
CA VAL A 264 -12.00 13.38 28.58
C VAL A 264 -12.52 11.92 28.57
N PHE A 265 -13.69 11.64 29.15
CA PHE A 265 -14.31 10.30 29.17
C PHE A 265 -15.04 9.90 27.87
N SER A 266 -15.24 10.80 26.91
CA SER A 266 -15.85 10.49 25.61
C SER A 266 -14.86 10.01 24.54
N SER A 267 -13.57 9.86 24.88
CA SER A 267 -12.51 9.47 23.94
C SER A 267 -12.67 8.07 23.35
N ALA A 268 -13.23 7.11 24.09
CA ALA A 268 -13.39 5.73 23.61
C ALA A 268 -14.48 5.62 22.53
N ASN A 269 -15.59 6.34 22.71
CA ASN A 269 -16.68 6.39 21.74
C ASN A 269 -16.34 7.25 20.50
N TYR A 270 -15.44 8.22 20.64
CA TYR A 270 -14.91 9.00 19.52
C TYR A 270 -14.08 8.14 18.56
N SER A 271 -13.23 7.25 19.10
CA SER A 271 -12.42 6.31 18.30
C SER A 271 -13.29 5.37 17.47
N LEU A 272 -14.30 4.76 18.10
CA LEU A 272 -15.18 3.79 17.45
C LEU A 272 -16.05 4.43 16.35
N ARG A 273 -16.59 5.63 16.61
CA ARG A 273 -17.39 6.39 15.62
C ARG A 273 -16.56 6.92 14.46
N HIS A 274 -15.30 7.28 14.71
CA HIS A 274 -14.38 7.69 13.66
C HIS A 274 -14.03 6.49 12.76
N GLU A 275 -13.64 5.35 13.34
CA GLU A 275 -13.34 4.14 12.55
C GLU A 275 -14.54 3.60 11.76
N ALA A 276 -15.75 3.65 12.33
CA ALA A 276 -16.97 3.24 11.63
C ALA A 276 -17.27 4.13 10.41
N ARG A 277 -17.01 5.45 10.49
CA ARG A 277 -17.19 6.37 9.37
C ARG A 277 -16.17 6.11 8.25
N TRP A 278 -14.95 5.74 8.59
CA TRP A 278 -13.93 5.35 7.60
C TRP A 278 -14.24 4.03 6.91
N ALA A 279 -14.65 3.02 7.69
CA ALA A 279 -15.11 1.75 7.13
C ALA A 279 -16.30 1.95 6.19
N LEU A 280 -17.27 2.78 6.59
CA LEU A 280 -18.42 3.14 5.74
C LEU A 280 -18.03 3.91 4.48
N ALA A 281 -17.04 4.81 4.53
CA ALA A 281 -16.56 5.54 3.35
C ALA A 281 -15.79 4.64 2.37
N LEU A 282 -15.02 3.67 2.89
CA LEU A 282 -14.32 2.68 2.07
C LEU A 282 -15.30 1.68 1.45
N ILE A 283 -16.28 1.23 2.23
CA ILE A 283 -17.35 0.34 1.76
C ILE A 283 -18.23 1.07 0.75
N SER A 284 -18.62 2.32 1.00
CA SER A 284 -19.42 3.10 0.05
C SER A 284 -18.64 3.46 -1.21
N GLY A 285 -17.34 3.74 -1.10
CA GLY A 285 -16.43 3.92 -2.24
C GLY A 285 -16.29 2.66 -3.07
N TYR A 286 -16.08 1.50 -2.42
CA TYR A 286 -16.06 0.19 -3.08
C TYR A 286 -17.40 -0.11 -3.75
N MET A 287 -18.52 0.10 -3.06
CA MET A 287 -19.86 -0.11 -3.61
C MET A 287 -20.16 0.87 -4.76
N ALA A 288 -19.70 2.11 -4.71
CA ALA A 288 -19.83 3.09 -5.79
C ALA A 288 -18.96 2.73 -7.00
N VAL A 289 -17.76 2.16 -6.79
CA VAL A 289 -16.93 1.59 -7.87
C VAL A 289 -17.64 0.41 -8.53
N GLN A 290 -18.19 -0.51 -7.74
CA GLN A 290 -18.93 -1.66 -8.26
C GLN A 290 -20.22 -1.24 -8.99
N LEU A 291 -20.90 -0.20 -8.51
CA LEU A 291 -22.07 0.40 -9.16
C LEU A 291 -21.71 1.17 -10.45
N ALA A 292 -20.61 1.93 -10.45
CA ALA A 292 -20.15 2.70 -11.62
C ALA A 292 -19.55 1.80 -12.72
N GLN A 293 -18.94 0.68 -12.34
CA GLN A 293 -18.54 -0.39 -13.27
C GLN A 293 -19.71 -1.25 -13.74
N GLY A 294 -20.92 -0.96 -13.22
CA GLY A 294 -22.22 -1.33 -13.76
C GLY A 294 -22.28 -2.72 -14.36
N PHE A 295 -22.65 -3.73 -13.57
CA PHE A 295 -23.46 -4.87 -14.05
C PHE A 295 -22.90 -5.69 -15.24
N LEU A 296 -21.67 -5.46 -15.71
CA LEU A 296 -21.15 -6.02 -16.95
C LEU A 296 -20.22 -7.23 -16.78
N ALA A 297 -19.81 -7.56 -15.56
CA ALA A 297 -19.30 -8.89 -15.20
C ALA A 297 -19.01 -8.96 -13.69
N LEU A 298 -20.05 -9.01 -12.84
CA LEU A 298 -19.83 -9.77 -11.60
C LEU A 298 -19.40 -11.17 -12.05
N PRO A 299 -18.26 -11.69 -11.58
CA PRO A 299 -17.82 -13.01 -11.98
C PRO A 299 -18.96 -13.98 -11.71
N SER A 300 -19.45 -14.64 -12.75
CA SER A 300 -20.54 -15.61 -12.64
C SER A 300 -20.18 -16.76 -11.70
N SER A 301 -18.87 -16.96 -11.45
CA SER A 301 -18.34 -17.89 -10.46
C SER A 301 -17.15 -17.33 -9.68
N ILE A 302 -17.22 -17.44 -8.34
CA ILE A 302 -16.09 -17.19 -7.44
C ILE A 302 -14.92 -18.14 -7.76
N THR A 303 -15.19 -19.36 -8.24
CA THR A 303 -14.12 -20.31 -8.59
C THR A 303 -13.29 -19.81 -9.76
N ALA A 304 -13.90 -19.14 -10.74
CA ALA A 304 -13.19 -18.55 -11.88
C ALA A 304 -12.32 -17.36 -11.46
N VAL A 305 -12.76 -16.58 -10.46
CA VAL A 305 -11.96 -15.50 -9.88
C VAL A 305 -10.75 -16.04 -9.14
N LEU A 306 -10.96 -17.12 -8.38
CA LEU A 306 -9.90 -17.76 -7.60
C LEU A 306 -8.91 -18.52 -8.47
N SER A 307 -9.35 -19.15 -9.57
CA SER A 307 -8.44 -19.85 -10.49
C SER A 307 -7.45 -18.88 -11.13
N VAL A 308 -7.94 -17.70 -11.52
CA VAL A 308 -7.13 -16.64 -12.13
C VAL A 308 -6.02 -16.12 -11.21
N LEU A 309 -6.19 -16.24 -9.88
CA LEU A 309 -5.14 -15.90 -8.91
C LEU A 309 -3.89 -16.77 -9.09
N HIS A 310 -4.04 -17.99 -9.60
CA HIS A 310 -2.94 -18.93 -9.82
C HIS A 310 -2.46 -18.98 -11.28
N ASP A 311 -3.31 -18.55 -12.23
CA ASP A 311 -3.03 -18.67 -13.67
C ASP A 311 -2.00 -17.65 -14.18
N ASN A 312 -1.86 -16.49 -13.53
CA ASN A 312 -0.97 -15.43 -13.99
C ASN A 312 -0.16 -14.81 -12.85
N PRO A 313 1.18 -14.79 -12.92
CA PRO A 313 2.03 -14.30 -11.82
C PRO A 313 1.81 -12.82 -11.50
N ALA A 314 1.43 -11.99 -12.49
CA ALA A 314 1.14 -10.58 -12.26
C ALA A 314 -0.13 -10.40 -11.40
N VAL A 315 -1.13 -11.26 -11.59
CA VAL A 315 -2.37 -11.25 -10.82
C VAL A 315 -2.19 -11.90 -9.46
N SER A 316 -1.44 -13.01 -9.40
CA SER A 316 -1.02 -13.62 -8.13
C SER A 316 -0.36 -12.60 -7.22
N THR A 317 0.54 -11.79 -7.79
CA THR A 317 1.25 -10.72 -7.07
C THR A 317 0.28 -9.77 -6.37
N LEU A 318 -0.72 -9.25 -7.08
CA LEU A 318 -1.70 -8.29 -6.55
C LEU A 318 -2.68 -8.94 -5.57
N GLY A 319 -3.17 -10.14 -5.88
CA GLY A 319 -4.15 -10.82 -5.05
C GLY A 319 -3.55 -11.31 -3.73
N TYR A 320 -2.35 -11.90 -3.74
CA TYR A 320 -1.68 -12.29 -2.49
C TYR A 320 -1.27 -11.08 -1.66
N ASP A 321 -0.84 -9.98 -2.28
CA ASP A 321 -0.58 -8.73 -1.58
C ASP A 321 -1.83 -8.25 -0.82
N LEU A 322 -2.98 -8.23 -1.49
CA LEU A 322 -4.26 -7.87 -0.86
C LEU A 322 -4.63 -8.81 0.30
N LEU A 323 -4.48 -10.14 0.11
CA LEU A 323 -4.79 -11.12 1.15
C LEU A 323 -3.89 -10.94 2.38
N ILE A 324 -2.59 -10.74 2.19
CA ILE A 324 -1.65 -10.50 3.30
C ILE A 324 -1.96 -9.16 3.97
N GLY A 325 -2.28 -8.11 3.21
CA GLY A 325 -2.67 -6.80 3.74
C GLY A 325 -3.92 -6.88 4.62
N THR A 326 -4.99 -7.51 4.12
CA THR A 326 -6.25 -7.69 4.87
C THR A 326 -6.07 -8.56 6.11
N PHE A 327 -5.27 -9.62 6.03
CA PHE A 327 -4.90 -10.43 7.19
C PHE A 327 -4.14 -9.61 8.24
N SER A 328 -3.18 -8.79 7.80
CA SER A 328 -2.38 -7.93 8.68
C SER A 328 -3.25 -6.90 9.43
N LEU A 329 -4.25 -6.31 8.76
CA LEU A 329 -5.22 -5.43 9.42
C LEU A 329 -6.01 -6.18 10.51
N SER A 330 -6.47 -7.39 10.19
CA SER A 330 -7.24 -8.22 11.12
C SER A 330 -6.43 -8.55 12.39
N VAL A 331 -5.17 -8.95 12.22
CA VAL A 331 -4.22 -9.19 13.32
C VAL A 331 -4.00 -7.91 14.15
N SER A 332 -3.84 -6.76 13.50
CA SER A 332 -3.63 -5.48 14.20
C SER A 332 -4.85 -5.05 15.03
N ARG A 333 -6.07 -5.30 14.52
CA ARG A 333 -7.33 -4.90 15.18
C ARG A 333 -7.74 -5.82 16.31
N LEU A 334 -7.62 -7.15 16.14
CA LEU A 334 -7.94 -8.12 17.19
C LEU A 334 -7.15 -7.84 18.48
N SER A 335 -5.97 -7.26 18.36
CA SER A 335 -5.15 -6.88 19.51
C SER A 335 -5.53 -5.53 20.14
N ALA A 336 -6.29 -4.66 19.48
CA ALA A 336 -6.76 -3.41 20.10
C ALA A 336 -7.90 -3.63 21.11
N TYR A 337 -8.61 -4.77 21.02
CA TYR A 337 -9.73 -5.14 21.89
C TYR A 337 -9.33 -6.03 23.09
N GLN A 338 -8.04 -6.36 23.23
CA GLN A 338 -7.47 -7.13 24.35
C GLN A 338 -6.51 -6.27 25.15
#